data_AF-A0A8C6R8S4-F1
#
_entry.id   AF-A0A8C6R8S4-F1
#
_cell.length_a   1.000
_cell.length_b   1.000
_cell.length_c   1.000
_cell.angle_alpha   90.00
_cell.angle_beta   90.00
_cell.angle_gamma   90.00
#
_symmetry.space_group_name_H-M   'P 1'
#
loop_
_entity.id
_entity.type
_entity.pdbx_description
1 polymer ?
#
loop_
_entity_poly.entity_id
_entity_poly.type
_entity_poly.pdbx_seq_one_letter_code
_entity_poly.pdbx_strand_id
1 'polypeptide(L)'
;LTMFITETVPEAFSTPGWQIEKKYSTRVLVGNWVEERRKFTKATEHTPQCIHRKEYVPFPGHRPDQISRWYSKNKVEGLPYKHLMAHHEEPSNHYLISTYDDHYNRHNYNPGLPAVRTWSKQKLLWLPEKSDFPLLVPPTNYGLFEQLKQKWFISKTGIRDSIYTSSYPRPPLCAMSRREHAIPVPPPRLYPIPRF
;
A
#
# COMPACT_ATOMS: atom_id res chain seq x y z
N LEU A 1 3.90 15.20 -84.41
CA LEU A 1 4.37 13.90 -83.86
C LEU A 1 3.80 13.76 -82.45
N THR A 2 2.66 13.10 -82.31
CA THR A 2 2.01 12.86 -81.00
C THR A 2 2.49 11.51 -80.47
N MET A 3 3.31 11.53 -79.41
CA MET A 3 3.76 10.32 -78.72
C MET A 3 2.63 9.75 -77.87
N PHE A 4 2.24 8.50 -78.13
CA PHE A 4 1.41 7.72 -77.22
C PHE A 4 2.31 7.08 -76.16
N ILE A 5 2.23 7.58 -74.93
CA ILE A 5 2.89 6.98 -73.77
C ILE A 5 2.06 5.77 -73.34
N THR A 6 2.64 4.58 -73.41
CA THR A 6 2.04 3.36 -72.86
C THR A 6 2.43 3.24 -71.39
N GLU A 7 1.50 3.56 -70.49
CA GLU A 7 1.66 3.27 -69.06
C GLU A 7 1.61 1.76 -68.82
N THR A 8 2.65 1.22 -68.21
CA THR A 8 2.73 -0.18 -67.78
C THR A 8 1.98 -0.33 -66.45
N VAL A 9 0.77 -0.88 -66.49
CA VAL A 9 -0.01 -1.24 -65.30
C VAL A 9 0.57 -2.53 -64.67
N PRO A 10 0.86 -2.57 -63.36
CA PRO A 10 1.42 -3.77 -62.73
C PRO A 10 0.42 -4.93 -62.75
N GLU A 11 0.93 -6.10 -63.10
CA GLU A 11 0.17 -7.35 -63.23
C GLU A 11 -0.20 -7.91 -61.84
N ALA A 12 -1.48 -8.25 -61.65
CA ALA A 12 -1.94 -8.84 -60.40
C ALA A 12 -1.41 -10.27 -60.27
N PHE A 13 -0.88 -10.59 -59.08
CA PHE A 13 -0.13 -11.79 -58.72
C PHE A 13 -0.87 -13.14 -58.84
N SER A 14 -2.10 -13.17 -59.37
CA SER A 14 -2.96 -14.37 -59.38
C SER A 14 -3.41 -14.83 -60.77
N THR A 15 -2.82 -14.31 -61.84
CA THR A 15 -3.17 -14.77 -63.20
C THR A 15 -2.30 -15.98 -63.57
N PRO A 16 -2.88 -17.18 -63.81
CA PRO A 16 -2.09 -18.36 -64.19
C PRO A 16 -1.51 -18.18 -65.60
N GLY A 17 -0.22 -18.48 -65.78
CA GLY A 17 0.57 -18.12 -66.97
C GLY A 17 0.14 -18.73 -68.31
N TRP A 18 -0.91 -19.56 -68.35
CA TRP A 18 -1.47 -20.14 -69.58
C TRP A 18 -2.64 -19.32 -70.17
N GLN A 19 -3.20 -18.36 -69.42
CA GLN A 19 -4.20 -17.42 -69.93
C GLN A 19 -3.51 -16.14 -70.44
N ILE A 20 -3.19 -16.12 -71.73
CA ILE A 20 -2.62 -14.94 -72.41
C ILE A 20 -3.78 -14.14 -73.02
N GLU A 21 -4.50 -13.40 -72.20
CA GLU A 21 -5.55 -12.49 -72.67
C GLU A 21 -4.97 -11.13 -73.06
N LYS A 22 -5.46 -10.53 -74.15
CA LYS A 22 -5.08 -9.18 -74.55
C LYS A 22 -5.66 -8.19 -73.55
N LYS A 23 -4.81 -7.41 -72.87
CA LYS A 23 -5.25 -6.36 -71.94
C LYS A 23 -5.69 -5.13 -72.72
N TYR A 24 -6.93 -4.70 -72.50
CA TYR A 24 -7.52 -3.51 -73.12
C TYR A 24 -7.72 -2.41 -72.07
N SER A 25 -7.87 -1.15 -72.50
CA SER A 25 -8.22 -0.05 -71.61
C SER A 25 -9.61 -0.26 -71.00
N THR A 26 -9.84 0.21 -69.76
CA THR A 26 -11.14 0.19 -69.06
C THR A 26 -12.28 0.89 -69.82
N ARG A 27 -11.97 1.63 -70.90
CA ARG A 27 -12.93 2.22 -71.83
C ARG A 27 -13.54 1.21 -72.81
N VAL A 28 -12.80 0.15 -73.13
CA VAL A 28 -13.22 -0.93 -74.03
C VAL A 28 -14.09 -1.92 -73.24
N LEU A 29 -15.28 -2.22 -73.76
CA LEU A 29 -16.28 -3.05 -73.09
C LEU A 29 -15.99 -4.55 -73.26
N VAL A 30 -14.80 -4.98 -72.84
CA VAL A 30 -14.33 -6.37 -73.00
C VAL A 30 -13.88 -6.90 -71.64
N GLY A 31 -14.23 -8.16 -71.34
CA GLY A 31 -13.89 -8.81 -70.08
C GLY A 31 -14.53 -8.12 -68.86
N ASN A 32 -13.75 -7.96 -67.79
CA ASN A 32 -14.20 -7.51 -66.47
C ASN A 32 -14.35 -5.98 -66.33
N TRP A 33 -14.74 -5.29 -67.42
CA TRP A 33 -14.70 -3.83 -67.52
C TRP A 33 -15.58 -3.12 -66.47
N VAL A 34 -16.70 -3.72 -66.04
CA VAL A 34 -17.62 -3.16 -65.03
C VAL A 34 -16.96 -3.13 -63.65
N GLU A 35 -16.34 -4.23 -63.23
CA GLU A 35 -15.68 -4.33 -61.91
C GLU A 35 -14.41 -3.48 -61.86
N GLU A 36 -13.66 -3.39 -62.97
CA GLU A 36 -12.50 -2.50 -63.07
C GLU A 36 -12.86 -1.01 -62.93
N ARG A 37 -14.06 -0.61 -63.34
CA ARG A 37 -14.60 0.73 -63.11
C ARG A 37 -15.22 0.89 -61.72
N ARG A 38 -15.78 -0.18 -61.15
CA ARG A 38 -16.39 -0.20 -59.81
C ARG A 38 -15.38 -0.38 -58.67
N LYS A 39 -14.10 -0.06 -58.86
CA LYS A 39 -13.09 -0.09 -57.78
C LYS A 39 -13.61 0.70 -56.59
N PHE A 40 -13.99 -0.05 -55.55
CA PHE A 40 -14.68 0.47 -54.38
C PHE A 40 -13.77 1.45 -53.66
N THR A 41 -14.07 2.74 -53.76
CA THR A 41 -13.46 3.75 -52.91
C THR A 41 -14.04 3.53 -51.51
N LYS A 42 -13.33 2.78 -50.66
CA LYS A 42 -13.71 2.64 -49.25
C LYS A 42 -13.79 4.05 -48.67
N ALA A 43 -14.99 4.48 -48.28
CA ALA A 43 -15.19 5.71 -47.54
C ALA A 43 -14.44 5.58 -46.22
N THR A 44 -13.20 6.09 -46.20
CA THR A 44 -12.31 6.06 -45.03
C THR A 44 -12.62 7.22 -44.10
N GLU A 45 -13.85 7.73 -44.14
CA GLU A 45 -14.21 8.92 -43.38
C GLU A 45 -14.37 8.58 -41.89
N HIS A 46 -14.88 7.39 -41.57
CA HIS A 46 -15.14 7.00 -40.19
C HIS A 46 -14.68 5.58 -39.86
N THR A 47 -13.82 5.48 -38.85
CA THR A 47 -13.43 4.21 -38.25
C THR A 47 -14.63 3.59 -37.52
N PRO A 48 -14.95 2.31 -37.72
CA PRO A 48 -16.06 1.67 -37.01
C PRO A 48 -15.79 1.68 -35.49
N GLN A 49 -16.69 2.28 -34.73
CA GLN A 49 -16.63 2.32 -33.27
C GLN A 49 -17.48 1.21 -32.66
N CYS A 50 -17.03 0.64 -31.53
CA CYS A 50 -17.79 -0.35 -30.79
C CYS A 50 -19.07 0.26 -30.20
N ILE A 51 -20.10 -0.58 -30.00
CA ILE A 51 -21.41 -0.17 -29.47
C ILE A 51 -21.25 0.51 -28.10
N HIS A 52 -20.40 -0.04 -27.23
CA HIS A 52 -20.08 0.56 -25.94
C HIS A 52 -19.56 2.01 -26.09
N ARG A 53 -18.69 2.31 -27.07
CA ARG A 53 -18.17 3.67 -27.26
C ARG A 53 -19.22 4.64 -27.80
N LYS A 54 -20.23 4.13 -28.50
CA LYS A 54 -21.37 4.92 -29.00
C LYS A 54 -22.37 5.25 -27.88
N GLU A 55 -22.62 4.30 -26.99
CA GLU A 55 -23.67 4.42 -25.96
C GLU A 55 -23.15 4.99 -24.63
N TYR A 56 -21.90 4.71 -24.28
CA TYR A 56 -21.31 5.20 -23.04
C TYR A 56 -20.98 6.68 -23.13
N VAL A 57 -21.63 7.46 -22.26
CA VAL A 57 -21.29 8.88 -22.05
C VAL A 57 -20.31 8.97 -20.88
N PRO A 58 -19.01 9.24 -21.13
CA PRO A 58 -18.08 9.50 -20.04
C PRO A 58 -18.48 10.81 -19.34
N PHE A 59 -18.51 10.80 -18.01
CA PHE A 59 -18.63 12.01 -17.19
C PHE A 59 -17.25 12.37 -16.62
N PRO A 60 -16.40 13.07 -17.40
CA PRO A 60 -15.07 13.46 -16.94
C PRO A 60 -15.21 14.44 -15.76
N GLY A 61 -14.76 14.03 -14.58
CA GLY A 61 -14.87 14.82 -13.35
C GLY A 61 -15.98 14.37 -12.40
N HIS A 62 -16.80 13.39 -12.76
CA HIS A 62 -17.71 12.76 -11.81
C HIS A 62 -16.91 12.05 -10.71
N ARG A 63 -16.95 12.58 -9.50
CA ARG A 63 -16.44 11.90 -8.31
C ARG A 63 -17.58 11.11 -7.69
N PRO A 64 -17.38 9.82 -7.38
CA PRO A 64 -18.38 9.08 -6.64
C PRO A 64 -18.65 9.79 -5.31
N ASP A 65 -19.92 9.92 -4.94
CA ASP A 65 -20.27 10.52 -3.66
C ASP A 65 -19.78 9.60 -2.53
N GLN A 66 -18.76 10.08 -1.82
CA GLN A 66 -18.12 9.36 -0.74
C GLN A 66 -19.04 9.27 0.48
N ILE A 67 -19.93 10.25 0.65
CA ILE A 67 -20.86 10.32 1.79
C ILE A 67 -21.92 9.23 1.64
N SER A 68 -22.62 9.13 0.50
CA SER A 68 -23.58 8.04 0.26
C SER A 68 -22.96 6.65 0.32
N ARG A 69 -21.72 6.47 -0.17
CA ARG A 69 -20.99 5.20 -0.03
C ARG A 69 -20.69 4.86 1.44
N TRP A 70 -20.24 5.84 2.22
CA TRP A 70 -19.97 5.66 3.65
C TRP A 70 -21.23 5.28 4.42
N TYR A 71 -22.34 6.02 4.21
CA TYR A 71 -23.62 5.69 4.83
C TYR A 71 -24.15 4.32 4.41
N SER A 72 -24.03 3.95 3.13
CA SER A 72 -24.46 2.63 2.63
C SER A 72 -23.65 1.50 3.26
N LYS A 73 -22.33 1.69 3.43
CA LYS A 73 -21.47 0.72 4.11
C LYS A 73 -21.85 0.58 5.58
N ASN A 74 -22.01 1.70 6.30
CA ASN A 74 -22.37 1.68 7.71
C ASN A 74 -23.76 1.10 7.99
N LYS A 75 -24.71 1.21 7.04
CA LYS A 75 -26.02 0.54 7.15
C LYS A 75 -25.93 -0.98 7.05
N VAL A 76 -24.89 -1.50 6.38
CA VAL A 76 -24.63 -2.94 6.23
C VAL A 76 -23.75 -3.48 7.36
N GLU A 77 -23.00 -2.61 8.05
CA GLU A 77 -22.38 -2.96 9.32
C GLU A 77 -23.49 -3.28 10.33
N GLY A 78 -23.70 -4.59 10.60
CA GLY A 78 -24.83 -5.10 11.35
C GLY A 78 -24.87 -4.71 12.83
N LEU A 79 -25.42 -5.58 13.67
CA LEU A 79 -25.55 -5.29 15.10
C LEU A 79 -24.15 -5.15 15.74
N PRO A 80 -23.90 -4.10 16.54
CA PRO A 80 -22.58 -3.91 17.12
C PRO A 80 -22.29 -4.99 18.17
N TYR A 81 -21.01 -5.36 18.26
CA TYR A 81 -20.48 -6.44 19.12
C TYR A 81 -21.02 -6.42 20.55
N LYS A 82 -21.18 -5.21 21.12
CA LYS A 82 -21.71 -4.99 22.47
C LYS A 82 -23.05 -5.68 22.72
N HIS A 83 -23.95 -5.76 21.74
CA HIS A 83 -25.26 -6.41 21.95
C HIS A 83 -25.22 -7.92 21.72
N LEU A 84 -24.19 -8.44 21.06
CA LEU A 84 -24.06 -9.87 20.78
C LEU A 84 -23.31 -10.59 21.89
N MET A 85 -22.23 -9.99 22.37
CA MET A 85 -21.23 -10.68 23.19
C MET A 85 -21.09 -10.09 24.60
N ALA A 86 -21.57 -8.88 24.85
CA ALA A 86 -21.51 -8.32 26.20
C ALA A 86 -22.70 -8.83 27.03
N HIS A 87 -22.38 -9.45 28.17
CA HIS A 87 -23.36 -9.79 29.19
C HIS A 87 -23.48 -8.62 30.16
N HIS A 88 -24.71 -8.20 30.46
CA HIS A 88 -25.03 -7.22 31.52
C HIS A 88 -24.32 -5.86 31.43
N GLU A 89 -23.93 -5.43 30.23
CA GLU A 89 -23.21 -4.15 30.00
C GLU A 89 -21.88 -4.03 30.77
N GLU A 90 -21.26 -5.16 31.12
CA GLU A 90 -20.01 -5.16 31.86
C GLU A 90 -18.88 -4.54 31.02
N PRO A 91 -18.10 -3.59 31.59
CA PRO A 91 -16.97 -3.02 30.88
C PRO A 91 -15.89 -4.09 30.67
N SER A 92 -15.24 -4.11 29.51
CA SER A 92 -14.16 -5.08 29.21
C SER A 92 -13.02 -5.09 30.24
N ASN A 93 -12.86 -4.00 31.00
CA ASN A 93 -11.79 -3.81 31.98
C ASN A 93 -12.18 -4.28 33.40
N HIS A 94 -13.31 -4.96 33.57
CA HIS A 94 -13.79 -5.41 34.88
C HIS A 94 -12.90 -6.50 35.51
N TYR A 95 -12.26 -7.34 34.67
CA TYR A 95 -11.49 -8.52 35.11
C TYR A 95 -10.02 -8.44 34.69
N LEU A 96 -9.32 -7.38 35.12
CA LEU A 96 -7.89 -7.21 34.80
C LEU A 96 -6.95 -7.89 35.82
N ILE A 97 -7.47 -8.35 36.95
CA ILE A 97 -6.70 -8.93 38.05
C ILE A 97 -6.97 -10.42 38.11
N SER A 98 -5.90 -11.22 38.07
CA SER A 98 -6.00 -12.67 38.28
C SER A 98 -6.13 -13.00 39.76
N THR A 99 -6.73 -14.15 40.07
CA THR A 99 -6.82 -14.64 41.46
C THR A 99 -5.43 -14.81 42.08
N TYR A 100 -4.42 -15.17 41.28
CA TYR A 100 -3.03 -15.26 41.74
C TYR A 100 -2.49 -13.89 42.19
N ASP A 101 -2.62 -12.86 41.35
CA ASP A 101 -2.15 -11.50 41.65
C ASP A 101 -2.80 -10.96 42.94
N ASP A 102 -4.10 -11.19 43.09
CA ASP A 102 -4.85 -10.77 44.27
C ASP A 102 -4.39 -11.46 45.57
N HIS A 103 -4.16 -12.78 45.52
CA HIS A 103 -3.68 -13.52 46.71
C HIS A 103 -2.28 -13.07 47.15
N TYR A 104 -1.35 -12.91 46.22
CA TYR A 104 0.06 -12.69 46.56
C TYR A 104 0.41 -11.22 46.75
N ASN A 105 -0.07 -10.32 45.89
CA ASN A 105 0.35 -8.91 45.92
C ASN A 105 -0.60 -8.01 46.71
N ARG A 106 -1.89 -8.36 46.78
CA ARG A 106 -2.95 -7.52 47.36
C ARG A 106 -3.51 -8.08 48.67
N HIS A 107 -2.99 -9.24 49.09
CA HIS A 107 -3.32 -9.90 50.36
C HIS A 107 -4.83 -10.10 50.56
N ASN A 108 -5.56 -10.39 49.48
CA ASN A 108 -7.01 -10.66 49.53
C ASN A 108 -7.88 -9.53 50.06
N TYR A 109 -7.39 -8.29 50.06
CA TYR A 109 -8.18 -7.17 50.50
C TYR A 109 -9.17 -6.74 49.42
N ASN A 110 -10.46 -6.90 49.68
CA ASN A 110 -11.52 -6.44 48.80
C ASN A 110 -12.58 -5.66 49.60
N PRO A 111 -12.70 -4.33 49.40
CA PRO A 111 -13.67 -3.51 50.10
C PRO A 111 -15.12 -3.72 49.64
N GLY A 112 -15.32 -4.35 48.46
CA GLY A 112 -16.65 -4.64 47.92
C GLY A 112 -17.26 -5.95 48.41
N LEU A 113 -16.50 -6.78 49.13
CA LEU A 113 -17.03 -8.01 49.71
C LEU A 113 -17.88 -7.71 50.94
N PRO A 114 -19.06 -8.35 51.10
CA PRO A 114 -19.79 -8.28 52.35
C PRO A 114 -18.97 -8.96 53.46
N ALA A 115 -19.03 -8.38 54.66
CA ALA A 115 -18.26 -8.85 55.81
C ALA A 115 -18.62 -10.27 56.27
N VAL A 116 -19.86 -10.71 56.03
CA VAL A 116 -20.38 -12.01 56.46
C VAL A 116 -20.93 -12.77 55.26
N ARG A 117 -20.56 -14.05 55.15
CA ARG A 117 -21.11 -14.98 54.17
C ARG A 117 -22.41 -15.61 54.69
N THR A 118 -23.33 -15.90 53.79
CA THR A 118 -24.63 -16.52 54.07
C THR A 118 -24.72 -17.89 53.38
N TRP A 119 -25.31 -18.88 54.05
CA TRP A 119 -25.50 -20.19 53.46
C TRP A 119 -26.69 -20.17 52.50
N SER A 120 -26.43 -20.36 51.20
CA SER A 120 -27.49 -20.44 50.19
C SER A 120 -27.97 -21.88 50.04
N LYS A 121 -29.23 -22.12 50.42
CA LYS A 121 -29.85 -23.46 50.31
C LYS A 121 -30.02 -23.91 48.85
N GLN A 122 -30.20 -22.97 47.92
CA GLN A 122 -30.41 -23.29 46.50
C GLN A 122 -29.11 -23.72 45.82
N LYS A 123 -28.01 -23.03 46.11
CA LYS A 123 -26.69 -23.35 45.54
C LYS A 123 -25.87 -24.32 46.39
N LEU A 124 -26.29 -24.58 47.64
CA LEU A 124 -25.59 -25.40 48.64
C LEU A 124 -24.15 -24.90 48.90
N LEU A 125 -23.99 -23.58 48.95
CA LEU A 125 -22.69 -22.90 49.06
C LEU A 125 -22.79 -21.67 49.98
N TRP A 126 -21.67 -21.29 50.58
CA TRP A 126 -21.54 -20.03 51.30
C TRP A 126 -21.35 -18.87 50.31
N LEU A 127 -22.36 -18.02 50.18
CA LEU A 127 -22.36 -16.87 49.28
C LEU A 127 -22.18 -15.54 50.04
N PRO A 128 -21.59 -14.53 49.39
CA PRO A 128 -20.99 -14.64 48.07
C PRO A 128 -19.60 -15.27 48.11
N GLU A 129 -19.24 -15.92 47.00
CA GLU A 129 -17.87 -16.34 46.79
C GLU A 129 -17.01 -15.13 46.43
N LYS A 130 -15.71 -15.25 46.66
CA LYS A 130 -14.77 -14.17 46.37
C LYS A 130 -14.75 -13.82 44.87
N SER A 131 -14.92 -14.82 44.01
CA SER A 131 -14.98 -14.67 42.55
C SER A 131 -16.22 -13.91 42.08
N ASP A 132 -17.30 -13.91 42.87
CA ASP A 132 -18.53 -13.20 42.52
C ASP A 132 -18.34 -11.67 42.59
N PHE A 133 -17.30 -11.20 43.31
CA PHE A 133 -17.00 -9.79 43.52
C PHE A 133 -15.58 -9.49 43.02
N PRO A 134 -15.38 -9.31 41.71
CA PRO A 134 -14.08 -8.96 41.16
C PRO A 134 -13.59 -7.62 41.70
N LEU A 135 -12.27 -7.48 41.84
CA LEU A 135 -11.64 -6.23 42.23
C LEU A 135 -11.61 -5.24 41.06
N LEU A 136 -12.27 -4.10 41.23
CA LEU A 136 -12.33 -3.02 40.23
C LEU A 136 -11.17 -2.05 40.38
N VAL A 137 -9.95 -2.58 40.24
CA VAL A 137 -8.72 -1.81 40.41
C VAL A 137 -7.86 -2.04 39.17
N PRO A 138 -7.05 -1.07 38.73
CA PRO A 138 -6.07 -1.31 37.68
C PRO A 138 -5.15 -2.51 38.02
N PRO A 139 -4.67 -3.25 37.00
CA PRO A 139 -3.81 -4.41 37.19
C PRO A 139 -2.46 -4.02 37.78
N THR A 140 -1.84 -4.96 38.49
CA THR A 140 -0.50 -4.80 39.05
C THR A 140 0.52 -4.87 37.91
N ASN A 141 0.96 -3.71 37.43
CA ASN A 141 1.74 -3.62 36.19
C ASN A 141 3.26 -3.75 36.39
N TYR A 142 3.76 -3.84 37.64
CA TYR A 142 5.19 -3.94 37.97
C TYR A 142 6.13 -2.99 37.18
N GLY A 143 5.63 -1.83 36.74
CA GLY A 143 6.36 -0.90 35.86
C GLY A 143 6.55 -1.36 34.41
N LEU A 144 6.05 -2.53 33.98
CA LEU A 144 6.18 -3.05 32.61
C LEU A 144 5.59 -2.09 31.58
N PHE A 145 4.37 -1.60 31.83
CA PHE A 145 3.72 -0.63 30.95
C PHE A 145 4.50 0.66 30.83
N GLU A 146 5.09 1.16 31.91
CA GLU A 146 5.92 2.37 31.88
C GLU A 146 7.17 2.14 31.03
N GLN A 147 7.84 0.99 31.20
CA GLN A 147 8.98 0.61 30.38
C GLN A 147 8.63 0.47 28.89
N LEU A 148 7.50 -0.16 28.56
CA LEU A 148 7.03 -0.28 27.18
C LEU A 148 6.66 1.08 26.58
N LYS A 149 5.99 1.91 27.36
CA LYS A 149 5.64 3.28 26.98
C LYS A 149 6.89 4.09 26.65
N GLN A 150 7.92 4.02 27.50
CA GLN A 150 9.23 4.63 27.22
C GLN A 150 9.84 4.08 25.92
N LYS A 151 9.85 2.76 25.73
CA LYS A 151 10.35 2.13 24.49
C LYS A 151 9.61 2.59 23.23
N TRP A 152 8.30 2.82 23.30
CA TRP A 152 7.52 3.31 22.16
C TRP A 152 7.73 4.79 21.89
N PHE A 153 7.91 5.60 22.94
CA PHE A 153 8.22 7.02 22.80
C PHE A 153 9.63 7.30 22.31
N ILE A 154 10.56 6.36 22.53
CA ILE A 154 11.85 6.37 21.83
C ILE A 154 11.55 6.12 20.34
N SER A 155 11.28 7.19 19.60
CA SER A 155 11.22 7.14 18.15
C SER A 155 12.54 6.52 17.67
N LYS A 156 12.47 5.50 16.81
CA LYS A 156 13.66 5.03 16.08
C LYS A 156 14.09 6.19 15.18
N THR A 157 14.88 7.11 15.73
CA THR A 157 15.38 8.29 15.06
C THR A 157 16.23 7.84 13.89
N GLY A 158 15.60 7.78 12.72
CA GLY A 158 16.07 8.27 11.42
C GLY A 158 17.40 7.79 10.85
N ILE A 159 18.18 6.98 11.54
CA ILE A 159 19.46 6.49 11.03
C ILE A 159 19.30 4.99 10.88
N ARG A 160 19.46 4.51 9.65
CA ARG A 160 19.58 3.07 9.35
C ARG A 160 20.93 2.59 9.86
N ASP A 161 21.15 2.69 11.17
CA ASP A 161 22.31 2.14 11.81
C ASP A 161 22.24 0.62 11.65
N SER A 162 23.27 0.07 11.03
CA SER A 162 23.43 -1.38 11.01
C SER A 162 23.57 -1.89 12.46
N ILE A 163 23.25 -3.17 12.69
CA ILE A 163 23.48 -3.83 13.98
C ILE A 163 24.96 -3.70 14.39
N TYR A 164 25.87 -3.67 13.42
CA TYR A 164 27.30 -3.47 13.65
C TYR A 164 27.59 -2.06 14.19
N THR A 165 27.04 -1.01 13.57
CA THR A 165 27.25 0.39 13.98
C THR A 165 26.69 0.70 15.37
N SER A 166 25.55 0.09 15.73
CA SER A 166 24.92 0.27 17.05
C SER A 166 25.61 -0.56 18.14
N SER A 167 26.05 -1.78 17.84
CA SER A 167 26.75 -2.65 18.80
C SER A 167 28.19 -2.20 19.06
N TYR A 168 28.85 -1.61 18.07
CA TYR A 168 30.24 -1.15 18.16
C TYR A 168 30.32 0.38 18.01
N PRO A 169 30.07 1.15 19.08
CA PRO A 169 30.22 2.60 19.03
C PRO A 169 31.68 2.96 18.77
N ARG A 170 31.91 4.03 17.99
CA ARG A 170 33.27 4.53 17.79
C ARG A 170 33.85 4.92 19.17
N PRO A 171 35.02 4.37 19.56
CA PRO A 171 35.64 4.76 20.81
C PRO A 171 35.99 6.26 20.77
N PRO A 172 36.08 6.93 21.94
CA PRO A 172 36.35 8.36 21.99
C PRO A 172 37.67 8.67 21.29
N LEU A 173 37.78 9.87 20.71
CA LEU A 173 38.96 10.27 19.92
C LEU A 173 40.28 10.18 20.72
N CYS A 174 40.22 10.27 22.05
CA CYS A 174 41.37 10.10 22.94
C CYS A 174 41.91 8.65 23.00
N ALA A 175 41.10 7.65 22.65
CA ALA A 175 41.52 6.26 22.55
C ALA A 175 42.15 5.95 21.18
N MET A 176 42.02 6.85 20.20
CA MET A 176 42.66 6.71 18.89
C MET A 176 44.10 7.23 18.96
N SER A 177 45.04 6.54 18.32
CA SER A 177 46.41 7.03 18.22
C SER A 177 46.45 8.33 17.40
N ARG A 178 47.00 9.40 17.98
CA ARG A 178 47.30 10.62 17.22
C ARG A 178 48.43 10.31 16.24
N ARG A 179 48.16 10.38 14.94
CA ARG A 179 49.21 10.42 13.94
C ARG A 179 49.83 11.81 13.96
N GLU A 180 51.02 11.92 14.55
CA GLU A 180 51.86 13.09 14.40
C GLU A 180 52.50 13.02 13.01
N HIS A 181 52.01 13.85 12.09
CA HIS A 181 52.66 14.05 10.80
C HIS A 181 53.75 15.11 10.97
N ALA A 182 54.95 14.83 10.48
CA ALA A 182 56.00 15.85 10.41
C ALA A 182 55.49 17.01 9.54
N ILE A 183 55.38 18.19 10.13
CA ILE A 183 55.07 19.42 9.39
C ILE A 183 56.28 19.68 8.48
N PRO A 184 56.13 19.70 7.14
CA PRO A 184 57.25 19.94 6.26
C PRO A 184 57.77 21.37 6.51
N VAL A 185 59.02 21.49 6.95
CA VAL A 185 59.69 22.78 7.10
C VAL A 185 59.94 23.33 5.70
N PRO A 186 59.39 24.50 5.33
CA PRO A 186 59.64 25.08 4.01
C PRO A 186 61.13 25.43 3.88
N PRO A 187 61.76 25.17 2.72
CA PRO A 187 63.17 25.43 2.54
C PRO A 187 63.48 26.93 2.61
N PRO A 188 64.65 27.33 3.18
CA PRO A 188 65.04 28.73 3.28
C PRO A 188 65.20 29.33 1.88
N ARG A 189 64.61 30.53 1.68
CA ARG A 189 64.65 31.24 0.39
C ARG A 189 66.08 31.69 0.08
N LEU A 190 66.60 31.27 -1.07
CA LEU A 190 67.88 31.75 -1.58
C LEU A 190 67.73 33.23 -2.00
N TYR A 191 68.55 34.11 -1.43
CA TYR A 191 68.60 35.51 -1.82
C TYR A 191 69.27 35.66 -3.20
N PRO A 192 68.76 36.55 -4.07
CA PRO A 192 69.34 36.73 -5.40
C PRO A 192 70.71 37.40 -5.34
N ILE A 193 71.65 36.87 -6.14
CA ILE A 193 73.01 37.36 -6.30
C ILE A 193 72.97 38.73 -7.02
N PRO A 194 73.65 39.77 -6.53
CA PRO A 194 73.66 41.08 -7.18
C PRO A 194 74.45 40.99 -8.49
N ARG A 195 73.81 41.43 -9.58
CA ARG A 195 74.47 41.58 -10.88
C ARG A 195 75.19 42.92 -10.90
N PHE A 196 76.50 42.89 -11.14
CA PHE A 196 77.32 44.05 -11.50
C PHE A 196 77.13 44.37 -12.99
#